data_AF-A0A0N4UQR3-F1
#
_entry.id   AF-A0A0N4UQR3-F1
#
_cell.length_a   1.000
_cell.length_b   1.000
_cell.length_c   1.000
_cell.angle_alpha   90.00
_cell.angle_beta   90.00
_cell.angle_gamma   90.00
#
_symmetry.space_group_name_H-M   'P 1'
#
loop_
_entity.id
_entity.type
_entity.pdbx_description
1 polymer ?
#
loop_
_entity_poly.entity_id
_entity_poly.type
_entity_poly.pdbx_seq_one_letter_code
_entity_poly.pdbx_strand_id
1 'polypeptide(L)'
;SEFGDEKKIACYTALEILDKIKVSKNGEWISFYESSLYNCFSKLNFFARDEERDNVWYRLKEIYMELFIASRRIWKEKNKPERLALYESFSKLIKFYLDVADSDSLKICSDAAREAKFLGRGSLDDEEFRDANAHINEIKKNISEAERGKSDLTET
;
A
#
# COMPACT_ATOMS: atom_id res chain seq x y z
N SER A 1 4.48 26.32 -6.75
CA SER A 1 4.33 26.57 -8.19
C SER A 1 2.93 26.19 -8.58
N GLU A 2 2.21 27.02 -9.33
CA GLU A 2 0.80 26.80 -9.70
C GLU A 2 0.53 25.36 -10.21
N PHE A 3 1.46 24.80 -10.99
CA PHE A 3 1.36 23.43 -11.51
C PHE A 3 1.36 22.32 -10.44
N GLY A 4 1.98 22.55 -9.28
CA GLY A 4 1.95 21.61 -8.16
C GLY A 4 0.60 21.59 -7.47
N ASP A 5 -0.04 22.76 -7.39
CA ASP A 5 -1.35 22.93 -6.76
C ASP A 5 -2.45 22.30 -7.61
N GLU A 6 -2.42 22.44 -8.94
CA GLU A 6 -3.37 21.79 -9.85
C GLU A 6 -3.35 20.25 -9.73
N LYS A 7 -2.14 19.66 -9.69
CA LYS A 7 -1.99 18.21 -9.53
C LYS A 7 -2.48 17.72 -8.17
N LYS A 8 -2.21 18.50 -7.12
CA LYS A 8 -2.66 18.22 -5.77
C LYS A 8 -4.18 18.25 -5.67
N ILE A 9 -4.82 19.30 -6.21
CA ILE A 9 -6.28 19.44 -6.29
C ILE A 9 -6.88 18.25 -7.06
N ALA A 10 -6.32 17.89 -8.21
CA ALA A 10 -6.81 16.75 -9.00
C ALA A 10 -6.77 15.42 -8.22
N CYS A 11 -5.73 15.19 -7.41
CA CYS A 11 -5.65 14.00 -6.55
C CYS A 11 -6.72 14.02 -5.46
N TYR A 12 -6.95 15.15 -4.79
CA TYR A 12 -8.01 15.26 -3.79
C TYR A 12 -9.40 15.08 -4.38
N THR A 13 -9.68 15.70 -5.53
CA THR A 13 -10.95 15.49 -6.24
C THR A 13 -11.15 14.03 -6.63
N ALA A 14 -10.10 13.35 -7.08
CA ALA A 14 -10.17 11.92 -7.38
C ALA A 14 -10.47 11.09 -6.11
N LEU A 15 -9.79 11.38 -5.00
CA LEU A 15 -10.04 10.71 -3.72
C LEU A 15 -11.48 10.94 -3.22
N GLU A 16 -12.04 12.14 -3.36
CA GLU A 16 -13.45 12.43 -3.03
C GLU A 16 -14.46 11.64 -3.87
N ILE A 17 -14.11 11.34 -5.13
CA ILE A 17 -14.92 10.47 -5.98
C ILE A 17 -14.78 9.02 -5.51
N LEU A 18 -13.56 8.56 -5.24
CA LEU A 18 -13.25 7.20 -4.81
C LEU A 18 -13.91 6.85 -3.46
N ASP A 19 -13.90 7.77 -2.49
CA ASP A 19 -14.56 7.60 -1.18
C ASP A 19 -16.05 7.26 -1.28
N LYS A 20 -16.72 7.70 -2.34
CA LYS A 20 -18.15 7.45 -2.56
C LYS A 20 -18.41 6.05 -3.13
N ILE A 21 -17.38 5.34 -3.56
CA ILE A 21 -17.52 4.03 -4.19
C ILE A 21 -17.45 2.95 -3.12
N LYS A 22 -18.52 2.16 -3.01
CA LYS A 22 -18.58 1.05 -2.07
C LYS A 22 -17.63 -0.06 -2.49
N VAL A 23 -16.80 -0.52 -1.55
CA VAL A 23 -15.90 -1.66 -1.76
C VAL A 23 -16.67 -2.91 -2.17
N SER A 24 -16.37 -3.40 -3.38
CA SER A 24 -16.99 -4.59 -3.97
C SER A 24 -16.30 -5.89 -3.53
N LYS A 25 -17.01 -7.02 -3.61
CA LYS A 25 -16.44 -8.37 -3.41
C LYS A 25 -15.87 -8.97 -4.71
N ASN A 26 -15.55 -8.13 -5.69
CA ASN A 26 -14.95 -8.53 -6.96
C ASN A 26 -13.44 -8.21 -6.92
N GLY A 27 -12.58 -9.19 -7.22
CA GLY A 27 -11.13 -9.04 -7.16
C GLY A 27 -10.58 -8.01 -8.17
N GLU A 28 -11.07 -8.03 -9.40
CA GLU A 28 -10.70 -7.06 -10.43
C GLU A 28 -11.10 -5.64 -10.03
N TRP A 29 -12.28 -5.48 -9.42
CA TRP A 29 -12.71 -4.20 -8.87
C TRP A 29 -11.74 -3.69 -7.79
N ILE A 30 -11.30 -4.55 -6.86
CA ILE A 30 -10.32 -4.19 -5.83
C ILE A 30 -9.01 -3.74 -6.47
N SER A 31 -8.51 -4.45 -7.48
CA SER A 31 -7.27 -4.11 -8.17
C SER A 31 -7.34 -2.75 -8.87
N PHE A 32 -8.44 -2.43 -9.55
CA PHE A 32 -8.61 -1.11 -10.19
C PHE A 32 -8.77 0.02 -9.18
N TYR A 33 -9.52 -0.23 -8.11
CA TYR A 33 -9.72 0.74 -7.04
C TYR A 33 -8.39 1.04 -6.34
N GLU A 34 -7.63 0.01 -5.97
CA GLU A 34 -6.32 0.16 -5.33
C GLU A 34 -5.33 0.88 -6.26
N SER A 35 -5.26 0.52 -7.54
CA SER A 35 -4.38 1.22 -8.50
C SER A 35 -4.70 2.72 -8.60
N SER A 36 -5.98 3.09 -8.56
CA SER A 36 -6.41 4.50 -8.57
C SER A 36 -5.96 5.22 -7.30
N LEU A 37 -6.10 4.58 -6.14
CA LEU A 37 -5.65 5.12 -4.85
C LEU A 37 -4.13 5.27 -4.80
N TYR A 38 -3.39 4.23 -5.19
CA TYR A 38 -1.93 4.25 -5.26
C TYR A 38 -1.43 5.41 -6.12
N ASN A 39 -2.04 5.63 -7.29
CA ASN A 39 -1.71 6.75 -8.17
C ASN A 39 -1.98 8.12 -7.53
N CYS A 40 -3.06 8.27 -6.77
CA CYS A 40 -3.35 9.53 -6.07
C CYS A 40 -2.35 9.78 -4.94
N PHE A 41 -2.13 8.79 -4.07
CA PHE A 41 -1.25 8.93 -2.92
C PHE A 41 0.23 9.04 -3.30
N SER A 42 0.69 8.28 -4.30
CA SER A 42 2.07 8.42 -4.80
C SER A 42 2.35 9.82 -5.37
N LYS A 43 1.35 10.47 -5.99
CA LYS A 43 1.45 11.86 -6.44
C LYS A 43 1.38 12.84 -5.28
N LEU A 44 0.45 12.66 -4.34
CA LEU A 44 0.30 13.53 -3.18
C LEU A 44 1.56 13.57 -2.33
N ASN A 45 2.34 12.50 -2.27
CA ASN A 45 3.66 12.49 -1.63
C ASN A 45 4.54 13.67 -2.07
N PHE A 46 4.50 14.02 -3.36
CA PHE A 46 5.31 15.11 -3.90
C PHE A 46 4.77 16.50 -3.57
N PHE A 47 3.50 16.64 -3.19
CA PHE A 47 2.83 17.95 -3.05
C PHE A 47 2.35 18.27 -1.64
N ALA A 48 1.98 17.28 -0.84
CA ALA A 48 1.58 17.46 0.56
C ALA A 48 2.79 17.84 1.42
N ARG A 49 2.60 18.79 2.34
CA ARG A 49 3.65 19.30 3.24
C ARG A 49 3.13 19.44 4.66
N ASP A 50 4.04 19.33 5.62
CA ASP A 50 3.76 19.56 7.04
C ASP A 50 2.51 18.77 7.49
N GLU A 51 1.58 19.41 8.22
CA GLU A 51 0.36 18.78 8.73
C GLU A 51 -0.54 18.16 7.64
N GLU A 52 -0.50 18.67 6.41
CA GLU A 52 -1.23 18.06 5.28
C GLU A 52 -0.75 16.63 5.03
N ARG A 53 0.54 16.38 5.24
CA ARG A 53 1.16 15.08 4.98
C ARG A 53 0.73 14.03 5.99
N ASP A 54 0.63 14.40 7.27
CA ASP A 54 0.03 13.56 8.32
C ASP A 54 -1.41 13.20 7.96
N ASN A 55 -2.23 14.19 7.58
CA ASN A 55 -3.63 13.97 7.19
C ASN A 55 -3.76 13.03 5.98
N VAL A 56 -2.92 13.22 4.97
CA VAL A 56 -2.88 12.33 3.80
C VAL A 56 -2.49 10.91 4.21
N TRP A 57 -1.50 10.76 5.09
CA TRP A 57 -1.07 9.46 5.59
C TRP A 57 -2.16 8.74 6.38
N TYR A 58 -2.84 9.43 7.30
CA TYR A 58 -3.94 8.84 8.07
C TYR A 58 -5.04 8.30 7.16
N ARG A 59 -5.47 9.10 6.17
CA ARG A 59 -6.49 8.69 5.20
C ARG A 59 -6.03 7.52 4.33
N LEU A 60 -4.79 7.55 3.87
CA LEU A 60 -4.16 6.46 3.11
C LEU A 60 -4.20 5.15 3.92
N LYS A 61 -3.74 5.20 5.17
CA LYS A 61 -3.69 4.04 6.07
C LYS A 61 -5.08 3.46 6.29
N GLU A 62 -6.07 4.31 6.60
CA GLU A 62 -7.46 3.89 6.81
C GLU A 62 -8.02 3.12 5.60
N ILE A 63 -7.89 3.71 4.40
CA ILE A 63 -8.37 3.09 3.16
C ILE A 63 -7.67 1.75 2.88
N TYR A 64 -6.35 1.67 3.07
CA TYR A 64 -5.63 0.41 2.87
C TYR A 64 -6.01 -0.66 3.90
N MET A 65 -6.35 -0.29 5.15
CA MET A 65 -6.87 -1.25 6.13
C MET A 65 -8.20 -1.84 5.67
N GLU A 66 -9.11 -1.03 5.14
CA GLU A 66 -10.36 -1.51 4.57
C GLU A 66 -10.13 -2.43 3.36
N LEU A 67 -9.21 -2.06 2.48
CA LEU A 67 -8.81 -2.91 1.35
C LEU A 67 -8.25 -4.25 1.80
N PHE A 68 -7.42 -4.29 2.85
CA PHE A 68 -6.92 -5.54 3.41
C PHE A 68 -8.02 -6.41 4.01
N ILE A 69 -9.03 -5.81 4.63
CA ILE A 69 -10.20 -6.55 5.14
C ILE A 69 -11.02 -7.12 3.98
N ALA A 70 -11.24 -6.34 2.93
CA ALA A 70 -11.99 -6.77 1.76
C ALA A 70 -11.24 -7.87 0.98
N SER A 71 -9.93 -7.72 0.78
CA SER A 71 -9.10 -8.65 0.04
C SER A 71 -9.05 -10.03 0.70
N ARG A 72 -9.04 -10.09 2.04
CA ARG A 72 -9.14 -11.35 2.81
C ARG A 72 -10.42 -12.15 2.52
N ARG A 73 -11.50 -11.48 2.10
CA ARG A 73 -12.79 -12.13 1.76
C ARG A 73 -12.79 -12.69 0.33
N ILE A 74 -11.95 -12.15 -0.54
CA ILE A 74 -11.81 -12.56 -1.95
C ILE A 74 -10.71 -13.62 -2.09
N TRP A 75 -9.49 -13.27 -1.69
CA TRP A 75 -8.31 -14.13 -1.72
C TRP A 75 -7.98 -14.62 -0.32
N LYS A 76 -8.57 -15.77 0.04
CA LYS A 76 -8.51 -16.33 1.39
C LYS A 76 -7.07 -16.68 1.81
N GLU A 77 -6.32 -17.27 0.89
CA GLU A 77 -4.94 -17.66 1.12
C GLU A 77 -4.04 -16.43 1.18
N LYS A 78 -3.09 -16.44 2.12
CA LYS A 78 -2.22 -15.27 2.37
C LYS A 78 -1.12 -15.11 1.33
N ASN A 79 -0.82 -16.18 0.58
CA ASN A 79 0.18 -16.20 -0.48
C ASN A 79 -0.39 -15.93 -1.89
N LYS A 80 -1.68 -15.58 -2.01
CA LYS A 80 -2.24 -15.23 -3.33
C LYS A 80 -1.58 -13.95 -3.89
N PRO A 81 -1.07 -13.97 -5.15
CA PRO A 81 -0.35 -12.84 -5.72
C PRO A 81 -1.10 -11.52 -5.65
N GLU A 82 -2.38 -11.50 -6.02
CA GLU A 82 -3.19 -10.28 -6.07
C GLU A 82 -3.41 -9.68 -4.68
N ARG A 83 -3.51 -10.54 -3.67
CA ARG A 83 -3.55 -10.09 -2.27
C ARG A 83 -2.21 -9.49 -1.84
N LEU A 84 -1.10 -10.10 -2.24
CA LEU A 84 0.25 -9.62 -1.94
C LEU A 84 0.56 -8.30 -2.67
N ALA A 85 0.03 -8.10 -3.88
CA ALA A 85 0.19 -6.87 -4.63
C ALA A 85 -0.32 -5.64 -3.84
N LEU A 86 -1.43 -5.78 -3.09
CA LEU A 86 -1.93 -4.69 -2.23
C LEU A 86 -0.93 -4.33 -1.12
N TYR A 87 -0.30 -5.34 -0.50
CA TYR A 87 0.73 -5.12 0.51
C TYR A 87 2.00 -4.54 -0.10
N GLU A 88 2.37 -4.94 -1.32
CA GLU A 88 3.50 -4.35 -2.05
C GLU A 88 3.26 -2.86 -2.31
N SER A 89 2.12 -2.48 -2.87
CA SER A 89 1.77 -1.07 -3.09
C SER A 89 1.79 -0.27 -1.79
N PHE A 90 1.20 -0.80 -0.71
CA PHE A 90 1.23 -0.16 0.60
C PHE A 90 2.67 -0.01 1.13
N SER A 91 3.53 -1.01 0.94
CA SER A 91 4.94 -0.94 1.34
C SER A 91 5.74 0.12 0.56
N LYS A 92 5.38 0.38 -0.71
CA LYS A 92 5.96 1.50 -1.48
C LYS A 92 5.46 2.85 -0.95
N LEU A 93 4.18 2.94 -0.60
CA LEU A 93 3.61 4.15 0.00
C LEU A 93 4.21 4.45 1.38
N ILE A 94 4.49 3.43 2.21
CA ILE A 94 5.23 3.60 3.47
C ILE A 94 6.57 4.33 3.23
N LYS A 95 7.34 3.91 2.23
CA LYS A 95 8.61 4.59 1.88
C LYS A 95 8.40 6.02 1.41
N PHE A 96 7.34 6.28 0.66
CA PHE A 96 7.02 7.62 0.21
C PHE A 96 6.69 8.53 1.38
N TYR A 97 5.94 8.05 2.36
CA TYR A 97 5.50 8.78 3.55
C TYR A 97 6.35 8.48 4.78
N LEU A 98 7.65 8.20 4.59
CA LEU A 98 8.52 7.65 5.62
C LEU A 98 8.58 8.47 6.91
N ASP A 99 8.54 9.80 6.81
CA ASP A 99 8.54 10.73 7.94
C ASP A 99 7.32 10.54 8.85
N VAL A 100 6.14 10.36 8.27
CA VAL A 100 4.86 10.24 9.02
C VAL A 100 4.39 8.79 9.22
N ALA A 101 4.94 7.83 8.47
CA ALA A 101 4.54 6.43 8.56
C ALA A 101 4.87 5.82 9.93
N ASP A 102 3.93 5.10 10.53
CA ASP A 102 4.14 4.49 11.85
C ASP A 102 4.72 3.06 11.76
N SER A 103 5.32 2.61 12.86
CA SER A 103 5.91 1.27 12.98
C SER A 103 4.91 0.13 12.77
N ASP A 104 3.64 0.34 13.14
CA ASP A 104 2.59 -0.65 12.91
C ASP A 104 2.35 -0.88 11.42
N SER A 105 2.39 0.17 10.59
CA SER A 105 2.29 0.05 9.14
C SER A 105 3.44 -0.78 8.54
N LEU A 106 4.67 -0.57 9.01
CA LEU A 106 5.81 -1.41 8.59
C LEU A 106 5.59 -2.87 8.99
N LYS A 107 5.12 -3.10 10.22
CA LYS A 107 4.85 -4.43 10.76
C LYS A 107 3.76 -5.16 9.99
N ILE A 108 2.69 -4.49 9.56
CA ILE A 108 1.61 -5.08 8.75
C ILE A 108 2.16 -5.71 7.45
N CYS A 109 3.02 -4.97 6.75
CA CYS A 109 3.65 -5.45 5.51
C CYS A 109 4.64 -6.59 5.79
N SER A 110 5.48 -6.44 6.82
CA SER A 110 6.45 -7.46 7.23
C SER A 110 5.77 -8.78 7.59
N ASP A 111 4.70 -8.71 8.37
CA ASP A 111 3.90 -9.87 8.75
C ASP A 111 3.24 -10.52 7.54
N ALA A 112 2.65 -9.76 6.63
CA ALA A 112 2.05 -10.30 5.41
C ALA A 112 3.06 -11.08 4.56
N ALA A 113 4.25 -10.51 4.31
CA ALA A 113 5.30 -11.17 3.54
C ALA A 113 5.87 -12.41 4.26
N ARG A 114 6.00 -12.36 5.58
CA ARG A 114 6.46 -13.48 6.41
C ARG A 114 5.46 -14.64 6.40
N GLU A 115 4.18 -14.34 6.60
CA GLU A 115 3.10 -15.33 6.60
C GLU A 115 2.92 -15.97 5.23
N ALA A 116 2.97 -15.19 4.15
CA ALA A 116 2.90 -15.72 2.79
C ALA A 116 4.09 -16.62 2.45
N LYS A 117 5.32 -16.21 2.82
CA LYS A 117 6.51 -17.05 2.66
C LYS A 117 6.40 -18.35 3.45
N PHE A 118 5.83 -18.31 4.65
CA PHE A 118 5.63 -19.50 5.48
C PHE A 118 4.65 -20.49 4.85
N LEU A 119 3.56 -20.01 4.22
CA LEU A 119 2.66 -20.87 3.44
C LEU A 119 3.35 -21.54 2.25
N GLY A 120 4.38 -20.90 1.69
CA GLY A 120 5.13 -21.42 0.55
C GLY A 120 4.24 -21.53 -0.68
N ARG A 121 4.35 -22.65 -1.39
CA ARG A 121 3.61 -22.88 -2.64
C ARG A 121 2.10 -23.06 -2.41
N GLY A 122 1.70 -23.76 -1.35
CA GLY A 122 0.27 -24.00 -1.08
C GLY A 122 -0.47 -24.59 -2.29
N SER A 123 -1.59 -23.96 -2.66
CA SER A 123 -2.41 -24.33 -3.83
C SER A 123 -2.03 -23.60 -5.12
N LEU A 124 -0.96 -22.80 -5.11
CA LEU A 124 -0.57 -21.98 -6.24
C LEU A 124 0.02 -22.82 -7.38
N ASP A 125 -0.31 -22.45 -8.61
CA ASP A 125 0.41 -22.94 -9.79
C ASP A 125 1.83 -22.36 -9.91
N ASP A 126 2.57 -22.76 -10.94
CA ASP A 126 3.96 -22.31 -11.11
C ASP A 126 4.07 -20.80 -11.38
N GLU A 127 3.08 -20.19 -12.04
CA GLU A 127 3.05 -18.76 -12.36
C GLU A 127 2.68 -17.96 -11.13
N GLU A 128 1.58 -18.31 -10.48
CA GLU A 128 1.13 -17.71 -9.22
C GLU A 128 2.23 -17.80 -8.15
N PHE A 129 2.92 -18.93 -8.04
CA PHE A 129 3.99 -19.08 -7.06
C PHE A 129 5.20 -18.17 -7.36
N ARG A 130 5.55 -17.96 -8.64
CA ARG A 130 6.62 -17.02 -9.00
C ARG A 130 6.22 -15.58 -8.67
N ASP A 131 5.00 -15.19 -9.01
CA ASP A 131 4.49 -13.84 -8.76
C ASP A 131 4.36 -13.54 -7.26
N ALA A 132 3.86 -14.50 -6.49
CA ALA A 132 3.80 -14.39 -5.04
C ALA A 132 5.20 -14.17 -4.44
N ASN A 133 6.22 -14.91 -4.90
CA ASN A 133 7.59 -14.71 -4.44
C ASN A 133 8.17 -13.36 -4.86
N ALA A 134 7.85 -12.86 -6.06
CA ALA A 134 8.25 -11.52 -6.50
C ALA A 134 7.69 -10.45 -5.55
N HIS A 135 6.38 -10.49 -5.28
CA HIS A 135 5.73 -9.56 -4.34
C HIS A 135 6.32 -9.66 -2.92
N ILE A 136 6.53 -10.88 -2.41
CA ILE A 136 7.14 -11.10 -1.08
C ILE A 136 8.53 -10.44 -1.00
N ASN A 137 9.35 -10.59 -2.04
CA ASN A 137 10.69 -10.04 -2.08
C ASN A 137 10.67 -8.51 -2.14
N GLU A 138 9.78 -7.93 -2.94
CA GLU A 138 9.66 -6.47 -3.06
C GLU A 138 9.12 -5.84 -1.77
N ILE A 139 8.12 -6.47 -1.11
CA ILE A 139 7.66 -6.03 0.22
C ILE A 139 8.81 -6.02 1.22
N LYS A 140 9.60 -7.10 1.29
CA LYS A 140 10.73 -7.19 2.23
C LYS A 140 11.80 -6.15 1.96
N LYS A 141 12.11 -5.91 0.69
CA LYS A 141 13.04 -4.86 0.29
C LYS A 141 12.52 -3.49 0.74
N ASN A 142 11.26 -3.18 0.44
CA ASN A 142 10.65 -1.89 0.79
C ASN A 142 10.63 -1.65 2.30
N ILE A 143 10.31 -2.68 3.09
CA ILE A 143 10.30 -2.56 4.56
C ILE A 143 11.72 -2.43 5.11
N SER A 144 12.70 -3.20 4.62
CA SER A 144 14.08 -3.04 5.07
C SER A 144 14.65 -1.66 4.75
N GLU A 145 14.32 -1.09 3.59
CA GLU A 145 14.68 0.28 3.23
C GLU A 145 13.99 1.31 4.14
N ALA A 146 12.71 1.12 4.45
CA ALA A 146 11.96 1.99 5.35
C ALA A 146 12.49 1.95 6.79
N GLU A 147 12.82 0.76 7.31
CA GLU A 147 13.40 0.61 8.66
C GLU A 147 14.72 1.36 8.78
N ARG A 148 15.60 1.26 7.76
CA ARG A 148 16.86 2.02 7.72
C ARG A 148 16.61 3.51 7.70
N GLY A 149 15.75 3.98 6.79
CA GLY A 149 15.45 5.40 6.69
C GLY A 149 14.78 5.98 7.94
N LYS A 150 13.97 5.18 8.67
CA LYS A 150 13.42 5.58 9.98
C LYS A 150 14.51 5.76 11.02
N SER A 151 15.51 4.87 11.06
CA SER A 151 16.68 5.01 11.95
C SER A 151 17.41 6.32 11.67
N ASP A 152 17.66 6.60 10.38
CA ASP A 152 18.37 7.82 9.95
C ASP A 152 17.61 9.10 10.37
N LEU A 153 16.27 9.11 10.29
CA LEU A 153 15.43 10.24 10.73
C LEU A 153 15.41 10.45 12.25
N THR A 154 15.68 9.41 13.05
CA THR A 154 15.75 9.53 14.51
C THR A 154 17.13 9.95 15.02
N GLU A 155 18.16 9.79 14.19
CA GLU A 155 19.55 10.17 14.50
C GLU A 155 19.87 11.63 14.13
N THR A 156 18.98 12.30 13.38
CA THR A 156 19.05 13.72 12.99
C THR A 156 18.23 14.63 13.90
#